data_AF-A0A3E1KQ94-F1
#
_entry.id   AF-A0A3E1KQ94-F1
#
_cell.length_a   1.000
_cell.length_b   1.000
_cell.length_c   1.000
_cell.angle_alpha   90.00
_cell.angle_beta   90.00
_cell.angle_gamma   90.00
#
_symmetry.space_group_name_H-M   'P 1'
#
loop_
_entity.id
_entity.type
_entity.pdbx_description
1 polymer ?
#
loop_
_entity_poly.entity_id
_entity_poly.type
_entity_poly.pdbx_seq_one_letter_code
_entity_poly.pdbx_strand_id
1 'polypeptide(L)'
;MRVGAPLGIGKPHRLLNALYARIKDTPSRPLAVYTALSLNPPRPGAGLEARFAAPFIARHFGEDFPRLAYVDAMLRDALPAHVQVEEFYMQSGGLLHSTQAQADYTSLNYTHAAAAVAQRAPNLIVQKVAREPGGTRLSLSCNNDITQDTLDAVQALGLPRPMLVAEVDPQLPWMGGTAAVDAAFFDLVIDLPGASPRLFGLPRQAVSSVDYAIGLYASTLVRDGGTLQIGIGTLADALSHALVLRHTDNATYRRVLQALDPALEQHPAVQASGGLAPFAIGLYGCSEMLNEGFKQLVDSGVIRRKVHDDLPLMQRISDGSADAADHARLAAEGEFLHGAFYLGSPAFYQWLRDLDAPTRAAIGMRRISEINQLYGGNEALQRLQRKDARFFNSCMMATALGAAVSDGLEDGRMVSGVGGQYNFVAMAHALPQARSSLMLRATRETGAHTASNLRWNYGHTTIPRHLRDLYITEYGIADLRHKTDQDCVVEMAAICDARFQDALLAQAKQSRKLRTAPVLPARAQRNTPQALEQALAPFRRDGSLPEYPLGSDFTEIEHRLLRALSWLKCATAGTGGKIATVCRALLARKALDANDVACLQRMALDAPRSLGDRVQARLLTYALQQTAPS
;
A
#
# COMPACT_ATOMS: atom_id res chain seq x y z
N MET A 1 -27.82 -0.59 18.32
CA MET A 1 -26.45 -1.05 18.66
C MET A 1 -25.47 -0.23 17.85
N ARG A 2 -24.38 0.24 18.47
CA ARG A 2 -23.36 1.08 17.84
C ARG A 2 -22.00 0.43 18.03
N VAL A 3 -21.43 -0.07 16.95
CA VAL A 3 -20.26 -0.97 16.98
C VAL A 3 -19.05 -0.26 16.37
N GLY A 4 -17.96 -0.17 17.13
CA GLY A 4 -16.64 0.13 16.58
C GLY A 4 -15.92 -1.16 16.19
N ALA A 5 -15.25 -1.16 15.03
CA ALA A 5 -14.40 -2.26 14.61
C ALA A 5 -13.10 -1.74 13.99
N PRO A 6 -11.94 -2.38 14.25
CA PRO A 6 -10.67 -1.96 13.69
C PRO A 6 -10.62 -2.25 12.18
N LEU A 7 -9.67 -1.64 11.49
CA LEU A 7 -9.48 -1.82 10.06
C LEU A 7 -8.80 -3.14 9.69
N GLY A 8 -9.03 -3.57 8.44
CA GLY A 8 -8.30 -4.69 7.87
C GLY A 8 -8.44 -5.99 8.65
N ILE A 9 -7.31 -6.66 8.92
CA ILE A 9 -7.27 -8.03 9.44
C ILE A 9 -7.56 -8.19 10.93
N GLY A 10 -7.57 -7.12 11.73
CA GLY A 10 -8.01 -7.17 13.13
C GLY A 10 -9.52 -7.19 13.29
N LYS A 11 -10.26 -7.12 12.19
CA LYS A 11 -11.73 -7.16 12.21
C LYS A 11 -12.22 -8.60 12.46
N PRO A 12 -13.07 -8.86 13.47
CA PRO A 12 -13.61 -10.20 13.73
C PRO A 12 -14.82 -10.47 12.84
N HIS A 13 -14.56 -10.99 11.63
CA HIS A 13 -15.59 -11.19 10.60
C HIS A 13 -16.73 -12.10 11.06
N ARG A 14 -16.43 -13.20 11.77
CA ARG A 14 -17.44 -14.16 12.22
C ARG A 14 -18.37 -13.52 13.24
N LEU A 15 -17.82 -12.83 14.23
CA LEU A 15 -18.61 -12.07 15.21
C LEU A 15 -19.47 -10.98 14.55
N LEU A 16 -18.90 -10.17 13.66
CA LEU A 16 -19.67 -9.13 12.94
C LEU A 16 -20.80 -9.71 12.09
N ASN A 17 -20.55 -10.83 11.42
CA ASN A 17 -21.58 -11.54 10.65
C ASN A 17 -22.70 -12.09 11.55
N ALA A 18 -22.36 -12.63 12.72
CA ALA A 18 -23.34 -13.11 13.68
C ALA A 18 -24.23 -11.96 14.20
N LEU A 19 -23.63 -10.81 14.53
CA LEU A 19 -24.37 -9.60 14.92
C LEU A 19 -25.27 -9.09 13.79
N TYR A 20 -24.74 -8.97 12.58
CA TYR A 20 -25.49 -8.53 11.41
C TYR A 20 -26.66 -9.46 11.10
N ALA A 21 -26.44 -10.77 11.08
CA ALA A 21 -27.49 -11.77 10.80
C ALA A 21 -28.64 -11.73 11.82
N ARG A 22 -28.35 -11.41 13.09
CA ARG A 22 -29.37 -11.28 14.15
C ARG A 22 -30.19 -9.99 14.06
N ILE A 23 -29.70 -8.98 13.35
CA ILE A 23 -30.30 -7.64 13.31
C ILE A 23 -30.93 -7.31 11.97
N LYS A 24 -30.38 -7.82 10.86
CA LYS A 24 -30.79 -7.42 9.50
C LYS A 24 -32.30 -7.54 9.24
N ASP A 25 -32.98 -8.50 9.88
CA ASP A 25 -34.42 -8.76 9.71
C ASP A 25 -35.25 -8.23 10.91
N THR A 26 -34.67 -7.40 11.78
CA THR A 26 -35.31 -6.84 12.98
C THR A 26 -35.23 -5.31 13.01
N PRO A 27 -36.12 -4.59 12.30
CA PRO A 27 -36.08 -3.12 12.19
C PRO A 27 -36.15 -2.37 13.53
N SER A 28 -36.76 -2.96 14.56
CA SER A 28 -36.82 -2.38 15.91
C SER A 28 -35.46 -2.33 16.64
N ARG A 29 -34.41 -2.90 16.04
CA ARG A 29 -33.04 -2.92 16.59
C ARG A 29 -32.07 -2.32 15.56
N PRO A 30 -31.86 -1.00 15.52
CA PRO A 30 -30.93 -0.41 14.56
C PRO A 30 -29.47 -0.82 14.85
N LEU A 31 -28.65 -0.93 13.79
CA LEU A 31 -27.22 -1.22 13.86
C LEU A 31 -26.45 -0.12 13.12
N ALA A 32 -25.49 0.51 13.80
CA ALA A 32 -24.47 1.34 13.16
C ALA A 32 -23.10 0.70 13.38
N VAL A 33 -22.31 0.59 12.31
CA VAL A 33 -20.93 0.10 12.35
C VAL A 33 -19.99 1.23 11.91
N TYR A 34 -19.03 1.58 12.76
CA TYR A 34 -17.98 2.57 12.47
C TYR A 34 -16.66 1.84 12.29
N THR A 35 -16.08 1.91 11.10
CA THR A 35 -14.91 1.09 10.73
C THR A 35 -14.10 1.72 9.61
N ALA A 36 -13.04 1.02 9.20
CA ALA A 36 -12.35 1.23 7.94
C ALA A 36 -11.92 -0.11 7.32
N LEU A 37 -11.57 -0.06 6.04
CA LEU A 37 -10.94 -1.09 5.24
C LEU A 37 -11.55 -2.47 5.49
N SER A 38 -12.82 -2.63 5.16
CA SER A 38 -13.50 -3.93 5.22
C SER A 38 -13.07 -4.82 4.06
N LEU A 39 -12.29 -5.88 4.35
CA LEU A 39 -11.60 -6.68 3.34
C LEU A 39 -12.36 -7.97 3.03
N ASN A 40 -12.92 -8.08 1.83
CA ASN A 40 -13.42 -9.36 1.32
C ASN A 40 -12.50 -9.89 0.21
N PRO A 41 -12.27 -11.22 0.11
CA PRO A 41 -11.61 -11.79 -1.05
C PRO A 41 -12.30 -11.36 -2.35
N PRO A 42 -11.58 -11.19 -3.46
CA PRO A 42 -12.23 -10.90 -4.73
C PRO A 42 -13.17 -12.04 -5.13
N ARG A 43 -14.24 -11.74 -5.86
CA ARG A 43 -15.06 -12.77 -6.51
C ARG A 43 -14.47 -13.07 -7.88
N PRO A 44 -14.31 -14.34 -8.28
CA PRO A 44 -13.85 -14.66 -9.62
C PRO A 44 -14.81 -14.09 -10.66
N GLY A 45 -14.28 -13.64 -11.79
CA GLY A 45 -15.04 -13.16 -12.95
C GLY A 45 -15.76 -14.31 -13.68
N ALA A 46 -15.73 -14.30 -15.01
CA ALA A 46 -16.34 -15.36 -15.83
C ALA A 46 -15.35 -15.96 -16.84
N GLY A 47 -15.66 -17.14 -17.37
CA GLY A 47 -14.87 -17.79 -18.42
C GLY A 47 -13.42 -18.08 -17.99
N LEU A 48 -12.45 -17.69 -18.83
CA LEU A 48 -11.02 -17.89 -18.56
C LEU A 48 -10.56 -17.19 -17.27
N GLU A 49 -11.08 -16.00 -16.97
CA GLU A 49 -10.73 -15.30 -15.73
C GLU A 49 -11.15 -16.10 -14.50
N ALA A 50 -12.36 -16.66 -14.51
CA ALA A 50 -12.84 -17.51 -13.41
C ALA A 50 -12.00 -18.78 -13.25
N ARG A 51 -11.66 -19.45 -14.37
CA ARG A 51 -10.84 -20.68 -14.39
C ARG A 51 -9.44 -20.45 -13.81
N PHE A 52 -8.87 -19.25 -14.02
CA PHE A 52 -7.60 -18.87 -13.41
C PHE A 52 -7.78 -18.48 -11.93
N ALA A 53 -8.67 -17.54 -11.66
CA ALA A 53 -8.78 -16.87 -10.37
C ALA A 53 -9.38 -17.76 -9.28
N ALA A 54 -10.38 -18.59 -9.56
CA ALA A 54 -11.08 -19.34 -8.51
C ALA A 54 -10.16 -20.30 -7.73
N PRO A 55 -9.31 -21.15 -8.36
CA PRO A 55 -8.41 -22.01 -7.59
C PRO A 55 -7.28 -21.23 -6.91
N PHE A 56 -6.85 -20.11 -7.47
CA PHE A 56 -5.90 -19.21 -6.80
C PHE A 56 -6.50 -18.61 -5.54
N ILE A 57 -7.73 -18.08 -5.62
CA ILE A 57 -8.46 -17.50 -4.48
C ILE A 57 -8.65 -18.55 -3.39
N ALA A 58 -9.09 -19.76 -3.74
CA ALA A 58 -9.26 -20.86 -2.79
C ALA A 58 -7.95 -21.23 -2.08
N ARG A 59 -6.83 -21.32 -2.82
CA ARG A 59 -5.50 -21.60 -2.25
C ARG A 59 -5.00 -20.47 -1.35
N HIS A 60 -5.19 -19.21 -1.77
CA HIS A 60 -4.64 -18.03 -1.12
C HIS A 60 -5.42 -17.62 0.12
N PHE A 61 -6.76 -17.55 0.03
CA PHE A 61 -7.63 -17.12 1.12
C PHE A 61 -8.26 -18.27 1.91
N GLY A 62 -8.22 -19.50 1.40
CA GLY A 62 -8.98 -20.63 1.95
C GLY A 62 -10.39 -20.70 1.39
N GLU A 63 -10.97 -21.91 1.35
CA GLU A 63 -12.35 -22.14 0.90
C GLU A 63 -13.39 -21.64 1.92
N ASP A 64 -12.98 -21.52 3.18
CA ASP A 64 -13.82 -21.22 4.34
C ASP A 64 -13.68 -19.76 4.84
N PHE A 65 -13.03 -18.88 4.06
CA PHE A 65 -12.83 -17.49 4.47
C PHE A 65 -14.17 -16.80 4.80
N PRO A 66 -14.37 -16.30 6.03
CA PRO A 66 -15.62 -15.68 6.42
C PRO A 66 -15.75 -14.29 5.78
N ARG A 67 -16.44 -14.19 4.64
CA ARG A 67 -16.74 -12.89 4.01
C ARG A 67 -17.64 -12.03 4.90
N LEU A 68 -17.40 -10.73 4.96
CA LEU A 68 -18.29 -9.77 5.63
C LEU A 68 -19.60 -9.66 4.86
N ALA A 69 -20.69 -10.06 5.50
CA ALA A 69 -22.02 -10.08 4.91
C ALA A 69 -22.57 -8.67 4.62
N TYR A 70 -22.26 -7.69 5.47
CA TYR A 70 -22.66 -6.30 5.24
C TYR A 70 -21.93 -5.69 4.04
N VAL A 71 -20.65 -6.00 3.82
CA VAL A 71 -19.91 -5.55 2.62
C VAL A 71 -20.52 -6.14 1.36
N ASP A 72 -20.83 -7.43 1.39
CA ASP A 72 -21.53 -8.07 0.28
C ASP A 72 -22.92 -7.46 0.03
N ALA A 73 -23.61 -6.95 1.07
CA ALA A 73 -24.86 -6.23 0.92
C ALA A 73 -24.67 -4.81 0.34
N MET A 74 -23.67 -4.05 0.79
CA MET A 74 -23.31 -2.73 0.25
C MET A 74 -22.97 -2.82 -1.24
N LEU A 75 -22.22 -3.83 -1.67
CA LEU A 75 -21.91 -4.08 -3.08
C LEU A 75 -23.17 -4.23 -3.97
N ARG A 76 -24.32 -4.55 -3.39
CA ARG A 76 -25.62 -4.66 -4.09
C ARG A 76 -26.61 -3.56 -3.71
N ASP A 77 -26.16 -2.54 -2.96
CA ASP A 77 -27.01 -1.51 -2.34
C ASP A 77 -28.22 -2.12 -1.60
N ALA A 78 -27.96 -3.16 -0.80
CA ALA A 78 -28.97 -3.99 -0.14
C ALA A 78 -28.84 -4.03 1.39
N LEU A 79 -28.14 -3.09 2.03
CA LEU A 79 -28.24 -2.93 3.48
C LEU A 79 -29.68 -2.51 3.86
N PRO A 80 -30.29 -3.12 4.89
CA PRO A 80 -31.57 -2.68 5.41
C PRO A 80 -31.52 -1.23 5.90
N ALA A 81 -32.63 -0.50 5.83
CA ALA A 81 -32.69 0.92 6.21
C ALA A 81 -32.31 1.21 7.68
N HIS A 82 -32.42 0.22 8.57
CA HIS A 82 -32.01 0.33 9.98
C HIS A 82 -30.57 -0.14 10.24
N VAL A 83 -29.80 -0.46 9.20
CA VAL A 83 -28.39 -0.82 9.27
C VAL A 83 -27.56 0.20 8.51
N GLN A 84 -26.64 0.87 9.22
CA GLN A 84 -25.71 1.84 8.67
C GLN A 84 -24.27 1.36 8.86
N VAL A 85 -23.42 1.58 7.85
CA VAL A 85 -21.99 1.29 7.91
C VAL A 85 -21.24 2.53 7.47
N GLU A 86 -20.60 3.21 8.42
CA GLU A 86 -19.73 4.36 8.16
C GLU A 86 -18.28 3.87 8.01
N GLU A 87 -17.70 4.03 6.82
CA GLU A 87 -16.28 3.76 6.57
C GLU A 87 -15.53 5.06 6.24
N PHE A 88 -14.39 5.29 6.90
CA PHE A 88 -13.52 6.42 6.60
C PHE A 88 -12.37 6.09 5.64
N TYR A 89 -12.20 4.80 5.31
CA TYR A 89 -11.24 4.33 4.33
C TYR A 89 -11.75 3.05 3.70
N MET A 90 -11.90 2.98 2.39
CA MET A 90 -12.41 1.80 1.68
C MET A 90 -11.31 1.07 0.91
N GLN A 91 -11.53 -0.20 0.59
CA GLN A 91 -10.70 -0.90 -0.38
C GLN A 91 -10.79 -0.19 -1.73
N SER A 92 -9.65 0.21 -2.31
CA SER A 92 -9.58 1.04 -3.52
C SER A 92 -10.46 0.52 -4.65
N GLY A 93 -11.44 1.32 -5.06
CA GLY A 93 -12.40 1.04 -6.12
C GLY A 93 -13.46 -0.02 -5.77
N GLY A 94 -13.34 -0.71 -4.63
CA GLY A 94 -14.18 -1.85 -4.26
C GLY A 94 -15.64 -1.47 -4.05
N LEU A 95 -15.90 -0.28 -3.50
CA LEU A 95 -17.24 0.24 -3.20
C LEU A 95 -17.61 1.50 -4.01
N LEU A 96 -16.91 1.75 -5.13
CA LEU A 96 -17.10 2.94 -5.96
C LEU A 96 -18.53 3.08 -6.52
N HIS A 97 -19.22 1.96 -6.71
CA HIS A 97 -20.57 1.91 -7.27
C HIS A 97 -21.67 1.65 -6.24
N SER A 98 -21.35 1.55 -4.95
CA SER A 98 -22.35 1.41 -3.89
C SER A 98 -22.83 2.78 -3.45
N THR A 99 -24.10 3.08 -3.70
CA THR A 99 -24.76 4.30 -3.20
C THR A 99 -24.67 4.39 -1.68
N GLN A 100 -24.88 3.27 -0.98
CA GLN A 100 -24.83 3.21 0.49
C GLN A 100 -23.43 3.52 1.02
N ALA A 101 -22.39 2.94 0.43
CA ALA A 101 -21.02 3.23 0.82
C ALA A 101 -20.62 4.69 0.54
N GLN A 102 -21.00 5.22 -0.62
CA GLN A 102 -20.65 6.60 -1.00
C GLN A 102 -21.39 7.64 -0.14
N ALA A 103 -22.65 7.38 0.23
CA ALA A 103 -23.44 8.29 1.06
C ALA A 103 -23.01 8.30 2.53
N ASP A 104 -22.59 7.14 3.07
CA ASP A 104 -22.15 6.99 4.47
C ASP A 104 -20.61 7.11 4.65
N TYR A 105 -19.88 7.55 3.62
CA TYR A 105 -18.44 7.80 3.71
C TYR A 105 -18.15 8.97 4.66
N THR A 106 -17.19 8.78 5.57
CA THR A 106 -16.71 9.85 6.46
C THR A 106 -15.30 10.28 6.07
N SER A 107 -15.15 11.50 5.57
CA SER A 107 -13.84 12.05 5.21
C SER A 107 -13.03 12.42 6.46
N LEU A 108 -12.01 11.64 6.80
CA LEU A 108 -11.18 11.84 7.98
C LEU A 108 -9.70 11.64 7.67
N ASN A 109 -8.86 12.49 8.27
CA ASN A 109 -7.47 12.13 8.52
C ASN A 109 -7.42 11.03 9.57
N TYR A 110 -6.44 10.13 9.46
CA TYR A 110 -6.37 8.97 10.35
C TYR A 110 -6.25 9.36 11.83
N THR A 111 -5.50 10.41 12.16
CA THR A 111 -5.36 10.89 13.54
C THR A 111 -6.64 11.45 14.14
N HIS A 112 -7.67 11.72 13.33
CA HIS A 112 -8.99 12.15 13.80
C HIS A 112 -9.99 11.00 13.91
N ALA A 113 -9.68 9.81 13.40
CA ALA A 113 -10.59 8.68 13.35
C ALA A 113 -11.09 8.28 14.74
N ALA A 114 -10.20 8.17 15.72
CA ALA A 114 -10.54 7.79 17.09
C ALA A 114 -11.56 8.76 17.72
N ALA A 115 -11.34 10.07 17.58
CA ALA A 115 -12.25 11.10 18.09
C ALA A 115 -13.61 11.07 17.37
N ALA A 116 -13.62 10.90 16.05
CA ALA A 116 -14.85 10.79 15.27
C ALA A 116 -15.67 9.56 15.67
N VAL A 117 -15.03 8.40 15.84
CA VAL A 117 -15.68 7.18 16.34
C VAL A 117 -16.22 7.40 17.75
N ALA A 118 -15.44 8.01 18.65
CA ALA A 118 -15.88 8.29 20.02
C ALA A 118 -17.12 9.20 20.08
N GLN A 119 -17.22 10.21 19.20
CA GLN A 119 -18.41 11.08 19.09
C GLN A 119 -19.68 10.34 18.68
N ARG A 120 -19.55 9.19 18.02
CA ARG A 120 -20.68 8.31 17.72
C ARG A 120 -21.13 7.47 18.92
N ALA A 121 -20.43 7.60 20.05
CA ALA A 121 -20.72 6.91 21.31
C ALA A 121 -20.96 5.40 21.11
N PRO A 122 -20.00 4.66 20.52
CA PRO A 122 -20.12 3.21 20.38
C PRO A 122 -20.36 2.60 21.76
N ASN A 123 -21.25 1.61 21.82
CA ASN A 123 -21.50 0.86 23.05
C ASN A 123 -20.89 -0.55 23.00
N LEU A 124 -20.29 -0.91 21.87
CA LEU A 124 -19.56 -2.14 21.64
C LEU A 124 -18.33 -1.85 20.77
N ILE A 125 -17.17 -2.36 21.15
CA ILE A 125 -16.00 -2.46 20.26
C ILE A 125 -15.61 -3.93 20.17
N VAL A 126 -15.42 -4.41 18.94
CA VAL A 126 -15.03 -5.79 18.66
C VAL A 126 -13.67 -5.84 17.97
N GLN A 127 -12.78 -6.75 18.38
CA GLN A 127 -11.43 -6.81 17.83
C GLN A 127 -10.88 -8.24 17.85
N LYS A 128 -10.17 -8.63 16.79
CA LYS A 128 -9.31 -9.82 16.81
C LYS A 128 -8.03 -9.57 17.59
N VAL A 129 -7.60 -10.56 18.35
CA VAL A 129 -6.38 -10.50 19.16
C VAL A 129 -5.55 -11.78 19.02
N ALA A 130 -4.26 -11.65 19.27
CA ALA A 130 -3.36 -12.79 19.48
C ALA A 130 -3.27 -13.12 20.98
N ARG A 131 -3.03 -14.39 21.30
CA ARG A 131 -2.76 -14.83 22.68
C ARG A 131 -1.27 -15.01 22.90
N GLU A 132 -0.78 -14.66 24.08
CA GLU A 132 0.61 -14.88 24.45
C GLU A 132 0.95 -16.37 24.44
N PRO A 133 2.02 -16.81 23.75
CA PRO A 133 2.46 -18.20 23.82
C PRO A 133 2.77 -18.62 25.26
N GLY A 134 2.00 -19.56 25.80
CA GLY A 134 2.16 -20.06 27.17
C GLY A 134 1.73 -19.09 28.28
N GLY A 135 1.15 -17.94 27.92
CA GLY A 135 0.71 -16.89 28.86
C GLY A 135 -0.80 -16.63 28.84
N THR A 136 -1.22 -15.66 29.64
CA THR A 136 -2.63 -15.25 29.75
C THR A 136 -2.92 -13.90 29.09
N ARG A 137 -1.87 -13.16 28.70
CA ARG A 137 -2.01 -11.84 28.07
C ARG A 137 -2.56 -11.96 26.65
N LEU A 138 -3.15 -10.86 26.21
CA LEU A 138 -3.66 -10.68 24.85
C LEU A 138 -2.85 -9.60 24.15
N SER A 139 -2.84 -9.63 22.83
CA SER A 139 -2.19 -8.61 22.01
C SER A 139 -3.14 -8.11 20.94
N LEU A 140 -3.25 -6.78 20.84
CA LEU A 140 -3.92 -6.10 19.73
C LEU A 140 -3.20 -6.35 18.39
N SER A 141 -1.96 -6.83 18.45
CA SER A 141 -1.22 -7.44 17.35
C SER A 141 -1.17 -6.52 16.13
N CYS A 142 -1.92 -6.84 15.08
CA CYS A 142 -2.02 -6.08 13.84
C CYS A 142 -2.75 -4.75 13.93
N ASN A 143 -3.50 -4.44 15.00
CA ASN A 143 -4.35 -3.24 15.07
C ASN A 143 -4.23 -2.59 16.45
N ASN A 144 -3.04 -2.08 16.76
CA ASN A 144 -2.89 -1.11 17.84
C ASN A 144 -3.26 0.32 17.38
N ASP A 145 -3.80 0.44 16.18
CA ASP A 145 -4.01 1.68 15.45
C ASP A 145 -4.88 2.70 16.20
N ILE A 146 -6.16 2.41 16.45
CA ILE A 146 -7.13 3.38 16.94
C ILE A 146 -7.95 2.88 18.13
N THR A 147 -7.93 1.59 18.49
CA THR A 147 -8.77 1.08 19.59
C THR A 147 -8.44 1.79 20.90
N GLN A 148 -7.17 1.83 21.29
CA GLN A 148 -6.76 2.50 22.53
C GLN A 148 -7.04 4.01 22.47
N ASP A 149 -6.70 4.66 21.34
CA ASP A 149 -6.99 6.09 21.11
C ASP A 149 -8.50 6.40 21.19
N THR A 150 -9.36 5.47 20.73
CA THR A 150 -10.82 5.63 20.79
C THR A 150 -11.32 5.54 22.22
N LEU A 151 -10.75 4.68 23.06
CA LEU A 151 -11.10 4.59 24.48
C LEU A 151 -10.72 5.87 25.23
N ASP A 152 -9.52 6.39 24.96
CA ASP A 152 -9.06 7.66 25.54
C ASP A 152 -10.00 8.81 25.11
N ALA A 153 -10.41 8.84 23.84
CA ALA A 153 -11.36 9.83 23.33
C ALA A 153 -12.77 9.69 23.93
N VAL A 154 -13.27 8.46 24.12
CA VAL A 154 -14.56 8.20 24.81
C VAL A 154 -14.50 8.71 26.25
N GLN A 155 -13.42 8.43 26.96
CA GLN A 155 -13.22 8.90 28.33
C GLN A 155 -13.15 10.43 28.39
N ALA A 156 -12.40 11.07 27.48
CA ALA A 156 -12.29 12.53 27.42
C ALA A 156 -13.63 13.22 27.15
N LEU A 157 -14.54 12.57 26.42
CA LEU A 157 -15.91 13.06 26.17
C LEU A 157 -16.87 12.80 27.35
N GLY A 158 -16.43 12.13 28.41
CA GLY A 158 -17.29 11.75 29.54
C GLY A 158 -18.36 10.72 29.17
N LEU A 159 -18.15 9.95 28.10
CA LEU A 159 -19.09 8.95 27.63
C LEU A 159 -18.87 7.60 28.36
N PRO A 160 -19.92 6.76 28.47
CA PRO A 160 -19.76 5.42 29.02
C PRO A 160 -18.74 4.61 28.21
N ARG A 161 -17.89 3.86 28.91
CA ARG A 161 -16.95 2.91 28.29
C ARG A 161 -17.74 1.87 27.48
N PRO A 162 -17.42 1.63 26.19
CA PRO A 162 -18.05 0.57 25.42
C PRO A 162 -17.67 -0.80 25.98
N MET A 163 -18.55 -1.78 25.81
CA MET A 163 -18.20 -3.18 26.04
C MET A 163 -17.14 -3.60 25.01
N LEU A 164 -16.02 -4.16 25.48
CA LEU A 164 -14.92 -4.63 24.64
C LEU A 164 -14.96 -6.15 24.50
N VAL A 165 -15.02 -6.61 23.25
CA VAL A 165 -15.07 -8.04 22.93
C VAL A 165 -13.89 -8.42 22.04
N ALA A 166 -13.07 -9.34 22.56
CA ALA A 166 -11.96 -9.94 21.83
C ALA A 166 -12.39 -11.25 21.14
N GLU A 167 -12.02 -11.45 19.88
CA GLU A 167 -12.02 -12.74 19.20
C GLU A 167 -10.56 -13.20 19.08
N VAL A 168 -10.19 -14.31 19.74
CA VAL A 168 -8.82 -14.83 19.69
C VAL A 168 -8.62 -15.56 18.37
N ASP A 169 -7.68 -15.08 17.56
CA ASP A 169 -7.30 -15.70 16.29
C ASP A 169 -5.88 -16.27 16.39
N PRO A 170 -5.71 -17.60 16.51
CA PRO A 170 -4.41 -18.26 16.57
C PRO A 170 -3.49 -17.99 15.37
N GLN A 171 -4.02 -17.55 14.22
CA GLN A 171 -3.18 -17.19 13.09
C GLN A 171 -2.56 -15.80 13.24
N LEU A 172 -3.08 -14.95 14.13
CA LEU A 172 -2.59 -13.60 14.31
C LEU A 172 -1.23 -13.59 15.04
N PRO A 173 -0.18 -12.96 14.47
CA PRO A 173 1.12 -12.86 15.14
C PRO A 173 1.06 -12.21 16.53
N TRP A 174 1.69 -12.82 17.53
CA TRP A 174 1.86 -12.19 18.83
C TRP A 174 2.88 -11.04 18.75
N MET A 175 2.44 -9.81 19.07
CA MET A 175 3.29 -8.61 19.18
C MET A 175 3.25 -8.08 20.61
N GLY A 176 4.42 -7.85 21.22
CA GLY A 176 4.55 -7.40 22.60
C GLY A 176 4.43 -5.87 22.77
N GLY A 177 5.10 -5.34 23.78
CA GLY A 177 5.18 -3.90 24.04
C GLY A 177 3.80 -3.26 24.24
N THR A 178 3.59 -2.11 23.62
CA THR A 178 2.34 -1.34 23.72
C THR A 178 1.11 -1.99 23.08
N ALA A 179 1.28 -3.07 22.33
CA ALA A 179 0.17 -3.85 21.78
C ALA A 179 -0.30 -4.95 22.74
N ALA A 180 0.50 -5.33 23.74
CA ALA A 180 0.13 -6.33 24.74
C ALA A 180 -0.72 -5.69 25.84
N VAL A 181 -1.81 -6.38 26.21
CA VAL A 181 -2.75 -5.97 27.25
C VAL A 181 -3.08 -7.16 28.15
N ASP A 182 -3.46 -6.88 29.40
CA ASP A 182 -4.02 -7.91 30.27
C ASP A 182 -5.35 -8.42 29.72
N ALA A 183 -5.69 -9.68 30.00
CA ALA A 183 -6.96 -10.26 29.55
C ALA A 183 -8.18 -9.43 30.03
N ALA A 184 -8.08 -8.82 31.21
CA ALA A 184 -9.10 -7.94 31.80
C ALA A 184 -9.29 -6.61 31.05
N PHE A 185 -8.44 -6.29 30.06
CA PHE A 185 -8.70 -5.18 29.15
C PHE A 185 -10.01 -5.39 28.38
N PHE A 186 -10.37 -6.65 28.09
CA PHE A 186 -11.62 -7.01 27.42
C PHE A 186 -12.66 -7.50 28.41
N ASP A 187 -13.92 -7.09 28.22
CA ASP A 187 -15.05 -7.54 29.02
C ASP A 187 -15.45 -8.98 28.65
N LEU A 188 -15.24 -9.37 27.39
CA LEU A 188 -15.46 -10.72 26.89
C LEU A 188 -14.32 -11.15 25.96
N VAL A 189 -13.84 -12.38 26.15
CA VAL A 189 -12.85 -13.02 25.27
C VAL A 189 -13.47 -14.28 24.68
N ILE A 190 -13.53 -14.34 23.36
CA ILE A 190 -14.16 -15.42 22.61
C ILE A 190 -13.08 -16.14 21.82
N ASP A 191 -12.92 -17.44 22.04
CA ASP A 191 -12.10 -18.28 21.17
C ASP A 191 -12.91 -18.70 19.93
N LEU A 192 -12.23 -18.84 18.78
CA LEU A 192 -12.89 -19.24 17.53
C LEU A 192 -13.54 -20.63 17.66
N PRO A 193 -14.80 -20.80 17.21
CA PRO A 193 -15.38 -22.13 17.12
C PRO A 193 -14.71 -22.89 15.96
N GLY A 194 -13.95 -23.94 16.29
CA GLY A 194 -13.30 -24.81 15.30
C GLY A 194 -12.02 -24.21 14.68
N ALA A 195 -11.69 -24.67 13.47
CA ALA A 195 -10.47 -24.26 12.80
C ALA A 195 -10.46 -22.75 12.47
N SER A 196 -9.31 -22.12 12.68
CA SER A 196 -9.07 -20.72 12.36
C SER A 196 -8.89 -20.57 10.85
N PRO A 197 -9.73 -19.75 10.18
CA PRO A 197 -9.60 -19.51 8.75
C PRO A 197 -8.30 -18.75 8.48
N ARG A 198 -7.83 -18.77 7.24
CA ARG A 198 -6.65 -17.99 6.86
C ARG A 198 -6.90 -16.50 7.09
N LEU A 199 -5.86 -15.80 7.56
CA LEU A 199 -5.88 -14.34 7.54
C LEU A 199 -5.97 -13.82 6.11
N PHE A 200 -6.62 -12.67 5.92
CA PHE A 200 -6.65 -12.02 4.63
C PHE A 200 -5.23 -11.61 4.23
N GLY A 201 -4.71 -12.21 3.15
CA GLY A 201 -3.40 -11.88 2.60
C GLY A 201 -3.54 -11.06 1.33
N LEU A 202 -2.80 -9.95 1.20
CA LEU A 202 -2.70 -9.24 -0.06
C LEU A 202 -1.86 -10.07 -1.05
N PRO A 203 -2.39 -10.41 -2.24
CA PRO A 203 -1.59 -11.02 -3.29
C PRO A 203 -0.48 -10.08 -3.73
N ARG A 204 0.76 -10.59 -3.81
CA ARG A 204 1.89 -9.84 -4.34
C ARG A 204 1.73 -9.61 -5.84
N GLN A 205 2.06 -8.41 -6.27
CA GLN A 205 1.85 -7.95 -7.64
C GLN A 205 3.19 -7.84 -8.38
N ALA A 206 3.12 -8.02 -9.71
CA ALA A 206 4.27 -7.79 -10.57
C ALA A 206 4.68 -6.31 -10.54
N VAL A 207 5.98 -6.05 -10.38
CA VAL A 207 6.57 -4.71 -10.48
C VAL A 207 6.97 -4.44 -11.93
N SER A 208 6.39 -3.37 -12.48
CA SER A 208 6.63 -2.90 -13.85
C SER A 208 7.92 -2.07 -13.95
N SER A 209 8.42 -1.85 -15.18
CA SER A 209 9.54 -0.94 -15.44
C SER A 209 9.25 0.49 -14.97
N VAL A 210 7.99 0.95 -15.12
CA VAL A 210 7.50 2.24 -14.60
C VAL A 210 7.67 2.32 -13.09
N ASP A 211 7.20 1.31 -12.37
CA ASP A 211 7.27 1.29 -10.90
C ASP A 211 8.72 1.16 -10.42
N TYR A 212 9.54 0.38 -11.11
CA TYR A 212 10.97 0.29 -10.83
C TYR A 212 11.67 1.63 -10.97
N ALA A 213 11.44 2.38 -12.05
CA ALA A 213 12.05 3.70 -12.21
C ALA A 213 11.65 4.65 -11.07
N ILE A 214 10.37 4.68 -10.70
CA ILE A 214 9.90 5.49 -9.58
C ILE A 214 10.58 5.08 -8.26
N GLY A 215 10.63 3.78 -7.96
CA GLY A 215 11.29 3.25 -6.76
C GLY A 215 12.79 3.55 -6.73
N LEU A 216 13.47 3.48 -7.87
CA LEU A 216 14.89 3.81 -8.02
C LEU A 216 15.14 5.30 -7.77
N TYR A 217 14.37 6.21 -8.38
CA TYR A 217 14.45 7.64 -8.08
C TYR A 217 14.17 7.92 -6.59
N ALA A 218 13.11 7.33 -6.03
CA ALA A 218 12.74 7.48 -4.62
C ALA A 218 13.86 7.02 -3.68
N SER A 219 14.52 5.90 -3.98
CA SER A 219 15.60 5.35 -3.16
C SER A 219 16.80 6.28 -3.01
N THR A 220 17.05 7.14 -4.02
CA THR A 220 18.15 8.11 -3.98
C THR A 220 17.92 9.21 -2.96
N LEU A 221 16.68 9.45 -2.54
CA LEU A 221 16.30 10.46 -1.55
C LEU A 221 16.44 9.96 -0.10
N VAL A 222 16.74 8.68 0.10
CA VAL A 222 16.87 8.08 1.43
C VAL A 222 18.28 8.28 1.99
N ARG A 223 18.37 8.87 3.18
CA ARG A 223 19.63 9.12 3.88
C ARG A 223 19.95 8.00 4.85
N ASP A 224 21.21 7.57 4.90
CA ASP A 224 21.67 6.62 5.91
C ASP A 224 21.56 7.22 7.32
N GLY A 225 21.19 6.41 8.30
CA GLY A 225 20.84 6.88 9.64
C GLY A 225 19.47 7.55 9.75
N GLY A 226 18.72 7.69 8.65
CA GLY A 226 17.44 8.37 8.62
C GLY A 226 16.26 7.55 9.14
N THR A 227 15.05 8.07 8.87
CA THR A 227 13.77 7.42 9.15
C THR A 227 13.00 7.17 7.86
N LEU A 228 12.39 5.98 7.76
CA LEU A 228 11.66 5.55 6.57
C LEU A 228 10.20 5.28 6.89
N GLN A 229 9.31 5.90 6.13
CA GLN A 229 7.91 5.53 6.00
C GLN A 229 7.61 5.24 4.53
N ILE A 230 6.96 4.10 4.28
CA ILE A 230 6.52 3.69 2.94
C ILE A 230 5.09 3.17 3.02
N GLY A 231 4.32 3.37 1.94
CA GLY A 231 2.98 2.80 1.77
C GLY A 231 2.99 1.34 1.29
N ILE A 232 1.96 0.95 0.54
CA ILE A 232 1.80 -0.38 -0.09
C ILE A 232 1.82 -0.35 -1.61
N GLY A 233 1.89 -1.56 -2.16
CA GLY A 233 1.70 -1.82 -3.58
C GLY A 233 3.02 -1.73 -4.32
N THR A 234 2.94 -1.91 -5.63
CA THR A 234 4.13 -2.10 -6.47
C THR A 234 5.14 -0.95 -6.42
N LEU A 235 4.71 0.29 -6.12
CA LEU A 235 5.61 1.43 -5.92
C LEU A 235 6.43 1.30 -4.63
N ALA A 236 5.81 0.87 -3.54
CA ALA A 236 6.51 0.62 -2.27
C ALA A 236 7.41 -0.62 -2.38
N ASP A 237 6.97 -1.64 -3.12
CA ASP A 237 7.77 -2.84 -3.39
C ASP A 237 9.01 -2.51 -4.22
N ALA A 238 8.86 -1.66 -5.25
CA ALA A 238 9.97 -1.18 -6.07
C ALA A 238 10.97 -0.34 -5.27
N LEU A 239 10.50 0.55 -4.40
CA LEU A 239 11.36 1.31 -3.49
C LEU A 239 12.11 0.38 -2.53
N SER A 240 11.42 -0.60 -1.93
CA SER A 240 12.03 -1.57 -1.03
C SER A 240 13.12 -2.36 -1.74
N HIS A 241 12.85 -2.86 -2.96
CA HIS A 241 13.84 -3.53 -3.80
C HIS A 241 15.04 -2.64 -4.10
N ALA A 242 14.81 -1.38 -4.49
CA ALA A 242 15.89 -0.45 -4.81
C ALA A 242 16.80 -0.16 -3.59
N LEU A 243 16.23 -0.08 -2.39
CA LEU A 243 16.99 0.10 -1.15
C LEU A 243 17.78 -1.16 -0.76
N VAL A 244 17.20 -2.36 -0.96
CA VAL A 244 17.92 -3.62 -0.78
C VAL A 244 19.08 -3.71 -1.77
N LEU A 245 18.82 -3.47 -3.07
CA LEU A 245 19.84 -3.50 -4.12
C LEU A 245 20.96 -2.48 -3.83
N ARG A 246 20.60 -1.26 -3.42
CA ARG A 246 21.56 -0.24 -2.98
C ARG A 246 22.48 -0.75 -1.86
N HIS A 247 21.97 -1.58 -0.96
CA HIS A 247 22.72 -2.10 0.18
C HIS A 247 23.56 -3.33 -0.16
N THR A 248 22.99 -4.29 -0.89
CA THR A 248 23.57 -5.61 -1.11
C THR A 248 24.39 -5.72 -2.40
N ASP A 249 24.05 -4.95 -3.43
CA ASP A 249 24.79 -4.85 -4.70
C ASP A 249 24.76 -3.41 -5.23
N ASN A 250 25.52 -2.55 -4.55
CA ASN A 250 25.58 -1.12 -4.88
C ASN A 250 26.12 -0.86 -6.29
N ALA A 251 26.99 -1.73 -6.82
CA ALA A 251 27.54 -1.59 -8.16
C ALA A 251 26.42 -1.72 -9.21
N THR A 252 25.57 -2.74 -9.09
CA THR A 252 24.40 -2.90 -9.95
C THR A 252 23.41 -1.76 -9.76
N TYR A 253 23.11 -1.38 -8.51
CA TYR A 253 22.26 -0.22 -8.23
C TYR A 253 22.73 1.04 -8.98
N ARG A 254 24.02 1.38 -8.90
CA ARG A 254 24.58 2.55 -9.60
C ARG A 254 24.53 2.42 -11.12
N ARG A 255 24.77 1.22 -11.68
CA ARG A 255 24.62 0.98 -13.13
C ARG A 255 23.18 1.22 -13.60
N VAL A 256 22.19 0.76 -12.84
CA VAL A 256 20.77 0.97 -13.17
C VAL A 256 20.42 2.46 -13.12
N LEU A 257 20.83 3.18 -12.07
CA LEU A 257 20.60 4.62 -11.97
C LEU A 257 21.24 5.39 -13.14
N GLN A 258 22.48 5.04 -13.50
CA GLN A 258 23.18 5.65 -14.63
C GLN A 258 22.46 5.42 -15.97
N ALA A 259 21.85 4.24 -16.15
CA ALA A 259 21.07 3.94 -17.34
C ALA A 259 19.75 4.73 -17.39
N LEU A 260 19.10 4.92 -16.25
CA LEU A 260 17.87 5.71 -16.13
C LEU A 260 18.10 7.20 -16.34
N ASP A 261 19.01 7.78 -15.55
CA ASP A 261 19.34 9.20 -15.60
C ASP A 261 20.82 9.42 -15.19
N PRO A 262 21.71 9.62 -16.18
CA PRO A 262 23.13 9.91 -15.95
C PRO A 262 23.41 11.13 -15.07
N ALA A 263 22.46 12.06 -14.94
CA ALA A 263 22.62 13.29 -14.16
C ALA A 263 22.00 13.22 -12.76
N LEU A 264 21.44 12.06 -12.37
CA LEU A 264 20.65 11.92 -11.15
C LEU A 264 21.46 12.19 -9.87
N GLU A 265 22.74 11.80 -9.84
CA GLU A 265 23.61 12.06 -8.68
C GLU A 265 23.87 13.55 -8.45
N GLN A 266 23.80 14.37 -9.50
CA GLN A 266 23.93 15.82 -9.42
C GLN A 266 22.58 16.51 -9.17
N HIS A 267 21.48 15.77 -9.07
CA HIS A 267 20.16 16.35 -8.83
C HIS A 267 20.12 17.04 -7.44
N PRO A 268 19.69 18.32 -7.34
CA PRO A 268 19.76 19.07 -6.07
C PRO A 268 19.05 18.38 -4.91
N ALA A 269 17.87 17.80 -5.14
CA ALA A 269 17.13 17.09 -4.09
C ALA A 269 17.86 15.84 -3.59
N VAL A 270 18.60 15.14 -4.48
CA VAL A 270 19.36 13.92 -4.14
C VAL A 270 20.55 14.28 -3.27
N GLN A 271 21.31 15.32 -3.65
CA GLN A 271 22.43 15.82 -2.84
C GLN A 271 21.97 16.36 -1.48
N ALA A 272 20.89 17.14 -1.46
CA ALA A 272 20.41 17.78 -0.25
C ALA A 272 19.75 16.80 0.73
N SER A 273 19.03 15.79 0.22
CA SER A 273 18.15 14.97 1.05
C SER A 273 18.58 13.50 1.14
N GLY A 274 19.36 12.99 0.20
CA GLY A 274 19.52 11.55 0.04
C GLY A 274 20.94 11.04 0.14
N GLY A 275 21.23 10.00 -0.65
CA GLY A 275 22.53 9.35 -0.76
C GLY A 275 22.45 8.12 -1.66
N LEU A 276 23.60 7.69 -2.18
CA LEU A 276 23.70 6.53 -3.09
C LEU A 276 24.54 5.38 -2.54
N ALA A 277 25.29 5.60 -1.46
CA ALA A 277 26.13 4.57 -0.83
C ALA A 277 25.29 3.56 -0.03
N PRO A 278 25.80 2.32 0.22
CA PRO A 278 25.18 1.39 1.15
C PRO A 278 24.93 2.00 2.53
N PHE A 279 23.98 1.43 3.28
CA PHE A 279 23.68 1.87 4.63
C PHE A 279 24.75 1.35 5.61
N ALA A 280 25.47 2.26 6.27
CA ALA A 280 26.43 1.94 7.31
C ALA A 280 25.75 1.94 8.69
N ILE A 281 24.92 2.95 8.98
CA ILE A 281 24.14 3.04 10.21
C ILE A 281 22.87 2.19 10.09
N GLY A 282 22.20 2.24 8.93
CA GLY A 282 20.89 1.66 8.73
C GLY A 282 19.77 2.67 8.98
N LEU A 283 18.54 2.24 8.68
CA LEU A 283 17.33 3.04 8.82
C LEU A 283 16.54 2.62 10.06
N TYR A 284 15.79 3.57 10.61
CA TYR A 284 14.69 3.33 11.53
C TYR A 284 13.39 3.36 10.73
N GLY A 285 12.62 2.29 10.75
CA GLY A 285 11.29 2.26 10.14
C GLY A 285 10.25 2.86 11.08
N CYS A 286 9.51 3.87 10.63
CA CYS A 286 8.39 4.43 11.38
C CYS A 286 7.24 4.65 10.39
N SER A 287 6.38 3.65 10.26
CA SER A 287 5.33 3.64 9.24
C SER A 287 3.98 3.38 9.88
N GLU A 288 2.94 3.97 9.31
CA GLU A 288 1.56 3.63 9.69
C GLU A 288 1.31 2.12 9.54
N MET A 289 1.78 1.54 8.44
CA MET A 289 1.52 0.16 8.11
C MET A 289 2.81 -0.59 7.76
N LEU A 290 2.97 -1.78 8.36
CA LEU A 290 4.04 -2.73 8.02
C LEU A 290 3.57 -3.74 6.96
N ASN A 291 4.49 -4.13 6.08
CA ASN A 291 4.22 -5.00 4.93
C ASN A 291 5.47 -5.81 4.52
N GLU A 292 5.37 -6.53 3.40
CA GLU A 292 6.44 -7.36 2.83
C GLU A 292 7.74 -6.60 2.56
N GLY A 293 7.65 -5.32 2.18
CA GLY A 293 8.81 -4.46 1.95
C GLY A 293 9.65 -4.29 3.22
N PHE A 294 8.99 -4.04 4.36
CA PHE A 294 9.68 -3.94 5.65
C PHE A 294 10.35 -5.25 6.06
N LYS A 295 9.71 -6.40 5.82
CA LYS A 295 10.36 -7.70 6.04
C LYS A 295 11.69 -7.79 5.28
N GLN A 296 11.68 -7.47 3.98
CA GLN A 296 12.90 -7.54 3.16
C GLN A 296 13.96 -6.53 3.59
N LEU A 297 13.56 -5.33 4.00
CA LEU A 297 14.48 -4.31 4.51
C LEU A 297 15.11 -4.70 5.85
N VAL A 298 14.39 -5.41 6.71
CA VAL A 298 14.93 -5.96 7.96
C VAL A 298 15.87 -7.14 7.67
N ASP A 299 15.43 -8.13 6.88
CA ASP A 299 16.20 -9.33 6.57
C ASP A 299 17.52 -9.01 5.84
N SER A 300 17.54 -7.96 5.03
CA SER A 300 18.76 -7.48 4.32
C SER A 300 19.65 -6.59 5.18
N GLY A 301 19.23 -6.22 6.39
CA GLY A 301 19.96 -5.33 7.29
C GLY A 301 19.85 -3.84 6.96
N VAL A 302 19.00 -3.42 6.00
CA VAL A 302 18.76 -2.00 5.70
C VAL A 302 18.09 -1.29 6.88
N ILE A 303 17.07 -1.92 7.48
CA ILE A 303 16.44 -1.45 8.71
C ILE A 303 17.10 -2.14 9.88
N ARG A 304 17.84 -1.37 10.67
CA ARG A 304 18.54 -1.84 11.88
C ARG A 304 18.88 -0.74 12.87
N ARG A 305 18.67 0.54 12.52
CA ARG A 305 18.95 1.66 13.43
C ARG A 305 17.87 1.66 14.51
N LYS A 306 18.30 1.44 15.74
CA LYS A 306 17.43 1.41 16.91
C LYS A 306 17.13 2.80 17.44
N VAL A 307 15.95 2.94 18.04
CA VAL A 307 15.49 4.06 18.86
C VAL A 307 15.01 3.53 20.21
N HIS A 308 14.90 4.40 21.20
CA HIS A 308 14.43 4.03 22.54
C HIS A 308 13.44 5.07 23.05
N ASP A 309 12.48 4.67 23.88
CA ASP A 309 11.49 5.55 24.52
C ASP A 309 12.03 6.24 25.78
N ASP A 310 13.27 6.71 25.73
CA ASP A 310 13.94 7.43 26.81
C ASP A 310 14.54 8.71 26.24
N LEU A 311 13.93 9.85 26.58
CA LEU A 311 14.30 11.15 26.05
C LEU A 311 15.75 11.54 26.43
N PRO A 312 16.18 11.45 27.70
CA PRO A 312 17.58 11.68 28.06
C PRO A 312 18.58 10.81 27.29
N LEU A 313 18.31 9.52 27.11
CA LEU A 313 19.16 8.62 26.34
C LEU A 313 19.22 9.04 24.86
N MET A 314 18.08 9.29 24.23
CA MET A 314 18.03 9.72 22.84
C MET A 314 18.70 11.08 22.61
N GLN A 315 18.67 11.96 23.61
CA GLN A 315 19.38 13.24 23.59
C GLN A 315 20.90 13.00 23.55
N ARG A 316 21.44 12.18 24.46
CA ARG A 316 22.88 11.83 24.50
C ARG A 316 23.35 11.12 23.23
N ILE A 317 22.54 10.21 22.70
CA ILE A 317 22.80 9.54 21.41
C ILE A 317 22.82 10.57 20.28
N SER A 318 21.96 11.59 20.35
CA SER A 318 21.82 12.58 19.30
C SER A 318 22.93 13.62 19.27
N ASP A 319 23.41 14.06 20.43
CA ASP A 319 24.49 15.06 20.54
C ASP A 319 25.89 14.45 20.60
N GLY A 320 25.99 13.12 20.63
CA GLY A 320 27.25 12.39 20.64
C GLY A 320 27.91 12.29 22.02
N SER A 321 27.19 12.64 23.09
CA SER A 321 27.65 12.49 24.48
C SER A 321 27.35 11.12 25.10
N ALA A 322 26.68 10.22 24.38
CA ALA A 322 26.40 8.86 24.84
C ALA A 322 27.68 8.05 25.09
N ASP A 323 27.71 7.32 26.19
CA ASP A 323 28.81 6.43 26.55
C ASP A 323 28.58 4.99 26.06
N ALA A 324 29.52 4.08 26.37
CA ALA A 324 29.41 2.68 25.99
C ALA A 324 28.20 1.98 26.62
N ALA A 325 27.77 2.38 27.82
CA ALA A 325 26.62 1.80 28.50
C ALA A 325 25.31 2.25 27.84
N ASP A 326 25.22 3.52 27.42
CA ASP A 326 24.10 4.03 26.62
C ASP A 326 23.95 3.27 25.31
N HIS A 327 25.04 3.04 24.59
CA HIS A 327 25.03 2.27 23.35
C HIS A 327 24.66 0.79 23.57
N ALA A 328 25.15 0.17 24.65
CA ALA A 328 24.79 -1.19 25.01
C ALA A 328 23.29 -1.30 25.37
N ARG A 329 22.76 -0.32 26.10
CA ARG A 329 21.34 -0.23 26.43
C ARG A 329 20.48 -0.07 25.18
N LEU A 330 20.82 0.86 24.29
CA LEU A 330 20.11 1.03 23.02
C LEU A 330 20.15 -0.24 22.16
N ALA A 331 21.28 -0.95 22.13
CA ALA A 331 21.41 -2.20 21.41
C ALA A 331 20.52 -3.31 21.99
N ALA A 332 20.42 -3.40 23.32
CA ALA A 332 19.61 -4.42 24.01
C ALA A 332 18.10 -4.12 23.98
N GLU A 333 17.72 -2.89 24.27
CA GLU A 333 16.33 -2.49 24.54
C GLU A 333 15.66 -1.73 23.39
N GLY A 334 16.44 -1.23 22.43
CA GLY A 334 15.92 -0.38 21.37
C GLY A 334 15.14 -1.12 20.28
N GLU A 335 14.22 -0.38 19.66
CA GLU A 335 13.35 -0.82 18.56
C GLU A 335 13.82 -0.21 17.24
N PHE A 336 13.81 -0.97 16.14
CA PHE A 336 14.23 -0.49 14.83
C PHE A 336 13.06 -0.29 13.85
N LEU A 337 11.86 -0.77 14.19
CA LEU A 337 10.69 -0.69 13.34
C LEU A 337 9.43 -0.44 14.17
N HIS A 338 8.77 0.69 13.94
CA HIS A 338 7.46 0.98 14.50
C HIS A 338 6.38 0.93 13.42
N GLY A 339 5.27 0.28 13.76
CA GLY A 339 4.06 0.13 12.94
C GLY A 339 2.80 0.47 13.73
N ALA A 340 1.76 1.03 13.13
CA ALA A 340 0.46 1.14 13.81
C ALA A 340 -0.45 -0.06 13.51
N PHE A 341 -0.42 -0.52 12.27
CA PHE A 341 -1.02 -1.77 11.86
C PHE A 341 -0.13 -2.53 10.87
N TYR A 342 -0.51 -3.74 10.50
CA TYR A 342 0.18 -4.44 9.41
C TYR A 342 -0.79 -5.20 8.50
N LEU A 343 -0.44 -5.25 7.22
CA LEU A 343 -1.21 -5.94 6.18
C LEU A 343 -0.23 -6.39 5.09
N GLY A 344 -0.22 -7.69 4.78
CA GLY A 344 0.77 -8.28 3.87
C GLY A 344 0.33 -9.62 3.32
N SER A 345 1.30 -10.41 2.84
CA SER A 345 1.04 -11.76 2.36
C SER A 345 0.99 -12.77 3.52
N PRO A 346 0.51 -14.02 3.27
CA PRO A 346 0.65 -15.10 4.25
C PRO A 346 2.10 -15.35 4.68
N ALA A 347 3.09 -15.12 3.80
CA ALA A 347 4.51 -15.28 4.10
C ALA A 347 5.01 -14.20 5.08
N PHE A 348 4.54 -12.95 4.93
CA PHE A 348 4.83 -11.87 5.87
C PHE A 348 4.27 -12.18 7.28
N TYR A 349 3.04 -12.69 7.36
CA TYR A 349 2.48 -13.08 8.67
C TYR A 349 3.23 -14.26 9.28
N GLN A 350 3.72 -15.20 8.46
CA GLN A 350 4.55 -16.29 8.94
C GLN A 350 5.88 -15.78 9.49
N TRP A 351 6.53 -14.86 8.78
CA TRP A 351 7.75 -14.20 9.25
C TRP A 351 7.56 -13.55 10.63
N LEU A 352 6.48 -12.78 10.83
CA LEU A 352 6.18 -12.18 12.13
C LEU A 352 5.99 -13.21 13.26
N ARG A 353 5.38 -14.37 12.97
CA ARG A 353 5.20 -15.46 13.95
C ARG A 353 6.53 -16.11 14.34
N ASP A 354 7.41 -16.28 13.35
CA ASP A 354 8.67 -17.03 13.47
C ASP A 354 9.85 -16.20 13.98
N LEU A 355 9.68 -14.87 14.14
CA LEU A 355 10.71 -14.00 14.72
C LEU A 355 11.19 -14.53 16.07
N ASP A 356 12.50 -14.52 16.30
CA ASP A 356 13.04 -14.73 17.64
C ASP A 356 12.60 -13.62 18.61
N ALA A 357 12.69 -13.88 19.91
CA ALA A 357 12.19 -12.95 20.92
C ALA A 357 12.88 -11.57 20.87
N PRO A 358 14.23 -11.46 20.72
CA PRO A 358 14.89 -10.16 20.59
C PRO A 358 14.46 -9.35 19.36
N THR A 359 14.36 -9.98 18.19
CA THR A 359 13.98 -9.30 16.94
C THR A 359 12.52 -8.85 17.01
N ARG A 360 11.64 -9.69 17.56
CA ARG A 360 10.23 -9.35 17.79
C ARG A 360 10.07 -8.20 18.78
N ALA A 361 10.87 -8.17 19.85
CA ALA A 361 10.87 -7.08 20.82
C ALA A 361 11.39 -5.76 20.23
N ALA A 362 12.20 -5.82 19.17
CA ALA A 362 12.68 -4.64 18.46
C ALA A 362 11.68 -4.10 17.41
N ILE A 363 10.48 -4.71 17.29
CA ILE A 363 9.37 -4.22 16.47
C ILE A 363 8.24 -3.72 17.37
N GLY A 364 8.04 -2.41 17.40
CA GLY A 364 7.00 -1.75 18.18
C GLY A 364 5.70 -1.58 17.42
N MET A 365 4.63 -2.26 17.83
CA MET A 365 3.28 -1.97 17.34
C MET A 365 2.67 -0.85 18.21
N ARG A 366 2.64 0.38 17.68
CA ARG A 366 2.29 1.63 18.35
C ARG A 366 0.90 2.15 17.95
N ARG A 367 0.43 3.20 18.61
CA ARG A 367 -0.87 3.84 18.29
C ARG A 367 -0.75 4.80 17.11
N ILE A 368 -1.85 5.06 16.40
CA ILE A 368 -1.88 6.06 15.31
C ILE A 368 -1.59 7.46 15.83
N SER A 369 -2.06 7.80 17.03
CA SER A 369 -1.74 9.06 17.70
C SER A 369 -0.24 9.28 17.93
N GLU A 370 0.56 8.20 17.93
CA GLU A 370 2.01 8.26 18.04
C GLU A 370 2.67 8.26 16.65
N ILE A 371 2.26 7.38 15.74
CA ILE A 371 2.93 7.16 14.45
C ILE A 371 2.63 8.28 13.44
N ASN A 372 1.38 8.73 13.36
CA ASN A 372 0.89 9.60 12.30
C ASN A 372 0.92 11.08 12.67
N GLN A 373 1.39 11.45 13.85
CA GLN A 373 1.55 12.86 14.20
C GLN A 373 2.79 13.07 15.05
N LEU A 374 3.22 14.34 15.06
CA LEU A 374 4.33 14.80 15.88
C LEU A 374 3.84 15.51 17.14
N TYR A 375 2.68 16.18 17.04
CA TYR A 375 2.09 16.97 18.11
C TYR A 375 1.16 16.12 18.98
N GLY A 376 0.98 16.53 20.24
CA GLY A 376 0.02 15.92 21.18
C GLY A 376 0.56 14.74 22.00
N GLY A 377 1.82 14.35 21.80
CA GLY A 377 2.49 13.29 22.56
C GLY A 377 3.92 13.69 22.99
N ASN A 378 4.86 12.76 22.90
CA ASN A 378 6.27 13.01 23.24
C ASN A 378 7.04 13.61 22.05
N GLU A 379 6.70 14.86 21.69
CA GLU A 379 7.26 15.55 20.53
C GLU A 379 8.79 15.60 20.55
N ALA A 380 9.38 15.98 21.68
CA ALA A 380 10.83 16.10 21.82
C ALA A 380 11.55 14.77 21.51
N LEU A 381 11.03 13.66 22.06
CA LEU A 381 11.56 12.33 21.79
C LEU A 381 11.40 11.97 20.31
N GLN A 382 10.20 12.13 19.75
CA GLN A 382 9.92 11.75 18.37
C GLN A 382 10.78 12.53 17.36
N ARG A 383 11.09 13.81 17.63
CA ARG A 383 12.03 14.59 16.81
C ARG A 383 13.44 14.01 16.81
N LEU A 384 13.91 13.49 17.95
CA LEU A 384 15.21 12.84 18.07
C LEU A 384 15.25 11.46 17.40
N GLN A 385 14.13 10.73 17.44
CA GLN A 385 13.99 9.43 16.81
C GLN A 385 13.86 9.55 15.28
N ARG A 386 13.07 10.52 14.78
CA ARG A 386 12.70 10.72 13.36
C ARG A 386 13.65 11.65 12.58
N LYS A 387 14.95 11.34 12.60
CA LYS A 387 15.97 12.09 11.86
C LYS A 387 15.89 11.82 10.37
N ASP A 388 16.17 12.84 9.55
CA ASP A 388 16.23 12.74 8.08
C ASP A 388 15.05 11.98 7.45
N ALA A 389 13.85 12.18 8.00
CA ALA A 389 12.71 11.33 7.69
C ALA A 389 12.27 11.47 6.23
N ARG A 390 12.01 10.34 5.57
CA ARG A 390 11.45 10.28 4.22
C ARG A 390 10.11 9.58 4.27
N PHE A 391 9.07 10.34 3.92
CA PHE A 391 7.70 9.87 3.91
C PHE A 391 7.25 9.66 2.46
N PHE A 392 7.19 8.40 2.02
CA PHE A 392 6.81 8.05 0.65
C PHE A 392 5.36 7.60 0.59
N ASN A 393 4.57 8.31 -0.19
CA ASN A 393 3.16 8.01 -0.40
C ASN A 393 2.85 7.96 -1.90
N SER A 394 2.00 7.05 -2.33
CA SER A 394 1.48 7.06 -3.69
C SER A 394 0.32 8.04 -3.81
N CYS A 395 0.18 8.71 -4.95
CA CYS A 395 -1.04 9.42 -5.31
C CYS A 395 -1.53 9.00 -6.72
N MET A 396 -2.82 9.21 -6.99
CA MET A 396 -3.41 8.89 -8.28
C MET A 396 -3.00 9.91 -9.33
N MET A 397 -3.05 11.20 -8.97
CA MET A 397 -2.78 12.34 -9.85
C MET A 397 -2.16 13.50 -9.06
N ALA A 398 -1.49 14.39 -9.77
CA ALA A 398 -1.04 15.67 -9.24
C ALA A 398 -1.29 16.78 -10.25
N THR A 399 -1.51 18.00 -9.76
CA THR A 399 -1.61 19.20 -10.59
C THR A 399 -0.24 19.82 -10.82
N ALA A 400 -0.06 20.54 -11.92
CA ALA A 400 1.18 21.27 -12.23
C ALA A 400 1.57 22.32 -11.16
N LEU A 401 0.61 22.75 -10.33
CA LEU A 401 0.84 23.66 -9.21
C LEU A 401 1.19 22.93 -7.89
N GLY A 402 1.14 21.60 -7.86
CA GLY A 402 1.53 20.78 -6.71
C GLY A 402 0.39 20.41 -5.75
N ALA A 403 -0.88 20.47 -6.14
CA ALA A 403 -1.94 19.78 -5.39
C ALA A 403 -1.99 18.29 -5.80
N ALA A 404 -2.22 17.38 -4.86
CA ALA A 404 -2.30 15.95 -5.13
C ALA A 404 -3.71 15.36 -4.89
N VAL A 405 -4.00 14.29 -5.61
CA VAL A 405 -5.27 13.56 -5.58
C VAL A 405 -4.96 12.08 -5.35
N SER A 406 -5.52 11.50 -4.29
CA SER A 406 -5.17 10.14 -3.84
C SER A 406 -6.38 9.24 -3.57
N ASP A 407 -7.57 9.80 -3.38
CA ASP A 407 -8.70 9.06 -2.81
C ASP A 407 -10.06 9.28 -3.49
N GLY A 408 -10.21 10.30 -4.34
CA GLY A 408 -11.50 10.66 -4.95
C GLY A 408 -11.43 10.99 -6.44
N LEU A 409 -12.58 10.84 -7.12
CA LEU A 409 -12.81 11.21 -8.51
C LEU A 409 -13.30 12.66 -8.64
N GLU A 410 -13.22 13.22 -9.84
CA GLU A 410 -13.64 14.59 -10.17
C GLU A 410 -15.13 14.84 -9.91
N ASP A 411 -15.96 13.80 -9.95
CA ASP A 411 -17.41 13.87 -9.67
C ASP A 411 -17.76 13.67 -8.18
N GLY A 412 -16.75 13.64 -7.30
CA GLY A 412 -16.92 13.52 -5.86
C GLY A 412 -17.07 12.08 -5.35
N ARG A 413 -17.08 11.08 -6.23
CA ARG A 413 -17.08 9.67 -5.79
C ARG A 413 -15.73 9.29 -5.17
N MET A 414 -15.79 8.59 -4.05
CA MET A 414 -14.64 8.12 -3.30
C MET A 414 -14.16 6.77 -3.83
N VAL A 415 -12.88 6.72 -4.17
CA VAL A 415 -12.16 5.51 -4.58
C VAL A 415 -11.70 4.74 -3.33
N SER A 416 -11.20 5.44 -2.31
CA SER A 416 -10.70 4.82 -1.06
C SER A 416 -10.97 5.70 0.17
N GLY A 417 -9.97 6.47 0.61
CA GLY A 417 -9.99 7.39 1.73
C GLY A 417 -8.62 8.06 1.90
N VAL A 418 -8.58 9.18 2.64
CA VAL A 418 -7.35 9.98 2.82
C VAL A 418 -6.26 9.22 3.57
N GLY A 419 -6.65 8.44 4.58
CA GLY A 419 -5.74 7.71 5.46
C GLY A 419 -4.78 8.65 6.21
N GLY A 420 -3.52 8.23 6.39
CA GLY A 420 -2.46 9.04 6.99
C GLY A 420 -1.62 9.86 6.02
N GLN A 421 -2.00 9.97 4.74
CA GLN A 421 -1.16 10.68 3.77
C GLN A 421 -0.93 12.15 4.17
N TYR A 422 -2.01 12.87 4.51
CA TYR A 422 -1.92 14.26 4.98
C TYR A 422 -1.03 14.38 6.22
N ASN A 423 -1.17 13.44 7.14
CA ASN A 423 -0.44 13.39 8.40
C ASN A 423 1.09 13.36 8.19
N PHE A 424 1.58 12.49 7.33
CA PHE A 424 3.01 12.42 7.00
C PHE A 424 3.50 13.63 6.19
N VAL A 425 2.66 14.17 5.30
CA VAL A 425 2.96 15.42 4.59
C VAL A 425 3.15 16.56 5.59
N ALA A 426 2.20 16.76 6.50
CA ALA A 426 2.28 17.80 7.54
C ALA A 426 3.51 17.59 8.45
N MET A 427 3.79 16.35 8.83
CA MET A 427 4.96 16.00 9.64
C MET A 427 6.28 16.33 8.93
N ALA A 428 6.37 16.14 7.61
CA ALA A 428 7.54 16.50 6.82
C ALA A 428 7.84 18.01 6.83
N HIS A 429 6.80 18.85 6.96
CA HIS A 429 6.96 20.30 7.11
C HIS A 429 7.35 20.69 8.54
N ALA A 430 6.94 19.91 9.54
CA ALA A 430 7.26 20.15 10.95
C ALA A 430 8.68 19.68 11.37
N LEU A 431 9.23 18.68 10.67
CA LEU A 431 10.59 18.16 10.90
C LEU A 431 11.58 18.82 9.92
N PRO A 432 12.58 19.59 10.39
CA PRO A 432 13.43 20.41 9.52
C PRO A 432 14.17 19.64 8.40
N GLN A 433 14.59 18.41 8.68
CA GLN A 433 15.35 17.58 7.74
C GLN A 433 14.48 16.58 6.98
N ALA A 434 13.16 16.59 7.20
CA ALA A 434 12.24 15.63 6.60
C ALA A 434 11.74 16.09 5.23
N ARG A 435 11.41 15.12 4.38
CA ARG A 435 10.81 15.34 3.07
C ARG A 435 9.60 14.44 2.88
N SER A 436 8.54 15.01 2.32
CA SER A 436 7.38 14.28 1.81
C SER A 436 7.55 14.04 0.32
N SER A 437 7.43 12.79 -0.10
CA SER A 437 7.60 12.36 -1.48
C SER A 437 6.34 11.68 -1.99
N LEU A 438 5.67 12.32 -2.95
CA LEU A 438 4.49 11.78 -3.60
C LEU A 438 4.85 11.09 -4.92
N MET A 439 4.60 9.80 -5.00
CA MET A 439 4.92 8.94 -6.13
C MET A 439 3.68 8.70 -7.00
N LEU A 440 3.80 8.87 -8.31
CA LEU A 440 2.72 8.60 -9.26
C LEU A 440 3.28 8.16 -10.60
N ARG A 441 2.53 7.33 -11.31
CA ARG A 441 2.81 7.03 -12.72
C ARG A 441 2.46 8.27 -13.55
N ALA A 442 3.29 8.66 -14.52
CA ALA A 442 3.06 9.89 -15.30
C ALA A 442 1.79 9.79 -16.16
N THR A 443 1.39 8.57 -16.55
CA THR A 443 0.19 8.31 -17.36
C THR A 443 -0.69 7.21 -16.78
N ARG A 444 -1.96 7.18 -17.21
CA ARG A 444 -2.91 6.10 -16.98
C ARG A 444 -3.60 5.73 -18.29
N GLU A 445 -4.06 4.50 -18.38
CA GLU A 445 -4.84 4.00 -19.51
C GLU A 445 -6.30 3.81 -19.13
N THR A 446 -7.22 4.14 -20.03
CA THR A 446 -8.65 3.87 -19.91
C THR A 446 -9.15 3.40 -21.27
N GLY A 447 -9.30 2.08 -21.42
CA GLY A 447 -9.55 1.47 -22.74
C GLY A 447 -8.37 1.75 -23.69
N ALA A 448 -8.67 2.31 -24.86
CA ALA A 448 -7.64 2.69 -25.84
C ALA A 448 -7.05 4.10 -25.61
N HIS A 449 -7.50 4.83 -24.58
CA HIS A 449 -7.10 6.20 -24.33
C HIS A 449 -6.04 6.29 -23.23
N THR A 450 -4.88 6.87 -23.55
CA THR A 450 -3.87 7.25 -22.57
C THR A 450 -4.10 8.70 -22.12
N ALA A 451 -4.05 8.94 -20.81
CA ALA A 451 -4.15 10.27 -20.22
C ALA A 451 -3.00 10.53 -19.24
N SER A 452 -2.52 11.77 -19.19
CA SER A 452 -1.56 12.20 -18.17
C SER A 452 -2.21 12.22 -16.77
N ASN A 453 -1.42 11.81 -15.76
CA ASN A 453 -1.73 11.98 -14.33
C ASN A 453 -1.14 13.27 -13.76
N LEU A 454 -0.28 13.96 -14.51
CA LEU A 454 0.14 15.33 -14.25
C LEU A 454 -0.82 16.27 -14.98
N ARG A 455 -1.83 16.74 -14.24
CA ARG A 455 -2.96 17.54 -14.74
C ARG A 455 -2.69 19.03 -14.54
N TRP A 456 -3.43 19.88 -15.23
CA TRP A 456 -3.47 21.30 -14.87
C TRP A 456 -4.38 21.55 -13.65
N ASN A 457 -5.55 20.92 -13.66
CA ASN A 457 -6.64 21.02 -12.69
C ASN A 457 -7.26 19.63 -12.47
N TYR A 458 -7.76 19.37 -11.28
CA TYR A 458 -8.70 18.28 -10.99
C TYR A 458 -9.75 18.71 -9.95
N GLY A 459 -10.99 18.25 -10.09
CA GLY A 459 -12.11 18.60 -9.19
C GLY A 459 -12.06 18.03 -7.76
N HIS A 460 -11.07 17.19 -7.43
CA HIS A 460 -10.83 16.64 -6.10
C HIS A 460 -9.42 16.99 -5.62
N THR A 461 -9.21 17.15 -4.30
CA THR A 461 -7.89 17.44 -3.73
C THR A 461 -7.73 16.77 -2.38
N THR A 462 -6.70 15.94 -2.26
CA THR A 462 -6.31 15.29 -1.00
C THR A 462 -5.24 16.11 -0.28
N ILE A 463 -4.17 16.49 -1.00
CA ILE A 463 -3.07 17.30 -0.47
C ILE A 463 -3.09 18.66 -1.16
N PRO A 464 -3.39 19.76 -0.44
CA PRO A 464 -3.42 21.09 -1.03
C PRO A 464 -2.01 21.59 -1.37
N ARG A 465 -1.91 22.38 -2.44
CA ARG A 465 -0.63 22.80 -3.03
C ARG A 465 0.33 23.57 -2.12
N HIS A 466 -0.15 24.17 -1.03
CA HIS A 466 0.73 24.87 -0.08
C HIS A 466 1.56 23.89 0.76
N LEU A 467 1.24 22.58 0.73
CA LEU A 467 2.02 21.51 1.34
C LEU A 467 2.92 20.78 0.33
N ARG A 468 3.02 21.25 -0.91
CA ARG A 468 3.84 20.63 -1.96
C ARG A 468 5.29 20.47 -1.52
N ASP A 469 5.87 19.32 -1.85
CA ASP A 469 7.27 18.99 -1.55
C ASP A 469 7.88 18.25 -2.75
N LEU A 470 8.17 16.94 -2.67
CA LEU A 470 8.73 16.17 -3.77
C LEU A 470 7.64 15.39 -4.53
N TYR A 471 7.74 15.36 -5.86
CA TYR A 471 6.93 14.51 -6.74
C TYR A 471 7.84 13.63 -7.59
N ILE A 472 7.47 12.36 -7.76
CA ILE A 472 8.30 11.36 -8.44
C ILE A 472 7.45 10.58 -9.45
N THR A 473 7.85 10.64 -10.72
CA THR A 473 7.35 9.75 -11.78
C THR A 473 8.48 8.86 -12.29
N GLU A 474 8.16 7.98 -13.22
CA GLU A 474 9.12 7.14 -13.94
C GLU A 474 10.16 7.96 -14.75
N TYR A 475 9.98 9.29 -14.82
CA TYR A 475 10.86 10.20 -15.55
C TYR A 475 11.71 11.11 -14.65
N GLY A 476 11.61 10.98 -13.32
CA GLY A 476 12.51 11.65 -12.39
C GLY A 476 11.79 12.32 -11.22
N ILE A 477 12.51 13.26 -10.60
CA ILE A 477 12.09 13.96 -9.39
C ILE A 477 11.78 15.42 -9.74
N ALA A 478 10.66 15.94 -9.24
CA ALA A 478 10.33 17.36 -9.21
C ALA A 478 10.33 17.84 -7.76
N ASP A 479 11.21 18.77 -7.43
CA ASP A 479 11.26 19.42 -6.12
C ASP A 479 10.46 20.72 -6.17
N LEU A 480 9.35 20.81 -5.45
CA LEU A 480 8.45 21.97 -5.47
C LEU A 480 8.49 22.81 -4.20
N ARG A 481 9.22 22.35 -3.17
CA ARG A 481 9.21 22.99 -1.86
C ARG A 481 9.80 24.41 -1.97
N HIS A 482 9.08 25.39 -1.44
CA HIS A 482 9.46 26.82 -1.46
C HIS A 482 9.64 27.46 -2.85
N LYS A 483 9.29 26.76 -3.94
CA LYS A 483 9.39 27.28 -5.30
C LYS A 483 8.21 28.18 -5.67
N THR A 484 8.39 29.04 -6.68
CA THR A 484 7.29 29.83 -7.25
C THR A 484 6.37 28.95 -8.09
N ASP A 485 5.15 29.41 -8.39
CA ASP A 485 4.25 28.65 -9.27
C ASP A 485 4.84 28.40 -10.66
N GLN A 486 5.62 29.35 -11.20
CA GLN A 486 6.30 29.18 -12.49
C GLN A 486 7.31 28.03 -12.41
N ASP A 487 8.17 28.03 -11.39
CA ASP A 487 9.19 26.99 -11.24
C ASP A 487 8.52 25.64 -10.99
N CYS A 488 7.44 25.59 -10.22
CA CYS A 488 6.69 24.36 -10.01
C CYS A 488 6.11 23.78 -11.31
N VAL A 489 5.55 24.62 -12.18
CA VAL A 489 5.05 24.18 -13.48
C VAL A 489 6.18 23.59 -14.32
N VAL A 490 7.36 24.23 -14.33
CA VAL A 490 8.54 23.76 -15.09
C VAL A 490 9.02 22.40 -14.56
N GLU A 491 9.15 22.25 -13.24
CA GLU A 491 9.56 21.00 -12.59
C GLU A 491 8.57 19.87 -12.84
N MET A 492 7.28 20.12 -12.68
CA MET A 492 6.22 19.13 -12.93
C MET A 492 6.15 18.74 -14.41
N ALA A 493 6.34 19.69 -15.34
CA ALA A 493 6.42 19.40 -16.76
C ALA A 493 7.68 18.57 -17.10
N ALA A 494 8.81 18.80 -16.41
CA ALA A 494 10.05 18.05 -16.62
C ALA A 494 9.95 16.56 -16.24
N ILE A 495 8.98 16.18 -15.41
CA ILE A 495 8.68 14.78 -15.05
C ILE A 495 7.38 14.26 -15.69
N CYS A 496 6.80 15.04 -16.61
CA CYS A 496 5.64 14.64 -17.40
C CYS A 496 6.06 13.80 -18.61
N ASP A 497 5.20 12.87 -19.03
CA ASP A 497 5.37 12.16 -20.30
C ASP A 497 5.41 13.17 -21.46
N ALA A 498 6.41 13.02 -22.33
CA ALA A 498 6.71 13.97 -23.40
C ALA A 498 5.50 14.25 -24.30
N ARG A 499 4.59 13.28 -24.48
CA ARG A 499 3.36 13.43 -25.27
C ARG A 499 2.40 14.48 -24.70
N PHE A 500 2.52 14.84 -23.42
CA PHE A 500 1.60 15.74 -22.72
C PHE A 500 2.26 17.02 -22.18
N GLN A 501 3.58 17.19 -22.34
CA GLN A 501 4.31 18.36 -21.83
C GLN A 501 3.83 19.67 -22.46
N ASP A 502 3.76 19.73 -23.79
CA ASP A 502 3.38 20.96 -24.51
C ASP A 502 1.96 21.42 -24.14
N ALA A 503 1.01 20.49 -24.04
CA ALA A 503 -0.36 20.79 -23.65
C ALA A 503 -0.43 21.35 -22.22
N LEU A 504 0.34 20.78 -21.28
CA LEU A 504 0.40 21.25 -19.90
C LEU A 504 1.00 22.66 -19.82
N LEU A 505 2.09 22.92 -20.54
CA LEU A 505 2.75 24.23 -20.59
C LEU A 505 1.89 25.29 -21.30
N ALA A 506 1.14 24.91 -22.34
CA ALA A 506 0.20 25.80 -23.02
C ALA A 506 -0.92 26.26 -22.08
N GLN A 507 -1.51 25.34 -21.30
CA GLN A 507 -2.50 25.67 -20.28
C GLN A 507 -1.92 26.59 -19.18
N ALA A 508 -0.67 26.35 -18.79
CA ALA A 508 0.02 27.21 -17.82
C ALA A 508 0.25 28.62 -18.35
N LYS A 509 0.65 28.76 -19.62
CA LYS A 509 0.80 30.06 -20.30
C LYS A 509 -0.53 30.79 -20.39
N GLN A 510 -1.60 30.11 -20.82
CA GLN A 510 -2.95 30.68 -20.90
C GLN A 510 -3.43 31.19 -19.53
N SER A 511 -3.07 30.46 -18.47
CA SER A 511 -3.40 30.81 -17.08
C SER A 511 -2.43 31.81 -16.44
N ARG A 512 -1.52 32.43 -17.22
CA ARG A 512 -0.54 33.43 -16.77
C ARG A 512 0.40 32.93 -15.67
N LYS A 513 0.72 31.62 -15.68
CA LYS A 513 1.67 31.00 -14.74
C LYS A 513 3.09 30.88 -15.28
N LEU A 514 3.33 31.30 -16.52
CA LEU A 514 4.64 31.34 -17.16
C LEU A 514 4.91 32.76 -17.68
N ARG A 515 5.97 33.41 -17.16
CA ARG A 515 6.39 34.75 -17.60
C ARG A 515 7.07 34.73 -18.97
N THR A 516 7.81 33.66 -19.26
CA THR A 516 8.57 33.46 -20.50
C THR A 516 8.31 32.06 -21.05
N ALA A 517 8.76 31.79 -22.28
CA ALA A 517 8.78 30.43 -22.78
C ALA A 517 9.61 29.54 -21.82
N PRO A 518 9.04 28.46 -21.29
CA PRO A 518 9.74 27.57 -20.36
C PRO A 518 10.80 26.76 -21.12
N VAL A 519 11.94 26.52 -20.47
CA VAL A 519 12.98 25.62 -20.99
C VAL A 519 13.02 24.40 -20.10
N LEU A 520 12.53 23.28 -20.61
CA LEU A 520 12.65 21.99 -19.92
C LEU A 520 14.07 21.45 -20.06
N PRO A 521 14.59 20.68 -19.09
CA PRO A 521 15.90 20.05 -19.22
C PRO A 521 15.89 19.07 -20.40
N ALA A 522 17.04 18.93 -21.09
CA ALA A 522 17.15 18.07 -22.28
C ALA A 522 16.68 16.62 -22.04
N ARG A 523 16.84 16.11 -20.81
CA ARG A 523 16.34 14.78 -20.40
C ARG A 523 14.83 14.63 -20.60
N ALA A 524 14.04 15.69 -20.45
CA ALA A 524 12.59 15.68 -20.54
C ALA A 524 12.07 15.27 -21.92
N GLN A 525 12.88 15.45 -22.98
CA GLN A 525 12.55 15.00 -24.33
C GLN A 525 12.54 13.46 -24.46
N ARG A 526 13.21 12.78 -23.52
CA ARG A 526 13.26 11.31 -23.45
C ARG A 526 12.22 10.73 -22.49
N ASN A 527 11.25 11.53 -22.01
CA ASN A 527 10.19 11.07 -21.13
C ASN A 527 9.14 10.27 -21.92
N THR A 528 9.53 9.12 -22.46
CA THR A 528 8.67 8.24 -23.26
C THR A 528 8.73 6.81 -22.71
N PRO A 529 7.65 6.02 -22.84
CA PRO A 529 7.67 4.62 -22.45
C PRO A 529 8.78 3.83 -23.13
N GLN A 530 9.09 4.14 -24.40
CA GLN A 530 10.11 3.43 -25.17
C GLN A 530 11.52 3.66 -24.61
N ALA A 531 11.86 4.91 -24.27
CA ALA A 531 13.17 5.23 -23.70
C ALA A 531 13.35 4.57 -22.32
N LEU A 532 12.29 4.56 -21.51
CA LEU A 532 12.28 3.87 -20.22
C LEU A 532 12.53 2.36 -20.38
N GLU A 533 11.77 1.70 -21.27
CA GLU A 533 11.96 0.26 -21.50
C GLU A 533 13.35 -0.05 -22.05
N GLN A 534 13.89 0.78 -22.95
CA GLN A 534 15.26 0.62 -23.45
C GLN A 534 16.30 0.73 -22.32
N ALA A 535 16.12 1.65 -21.38
CA ALA A 535 17.03 1.84 -20.25
C ALA A 535 16.99 0.65 -19.27
N LEU A 536 15.80 0.09 -19.01
CA LEU A 536 15.62 -0.95 -17.99
C LEU A 536 15.65 -2.39 -18.51
N ALA A 537 15.40 -2.63 -19.80
CA ALA A 537 15.36 -3.97 -20.39
C ALA A 537 16.63 -4.83 -20.14
N PRO A 538 17.87 -4.29 -20.12
CA PRO A 538 19.05 -5.08 -19.77
C PRO A 538 18.95 -5.68 -18.35
N PHE A 539 18.54 -4.87 -17.38
CA PHE A 539 18.43 -5.25 -15.97
C PHE A 539 17.19 -6.10 -15.66
N ARG A 540 16.16 -5.99 -16.49
CA ARG A 540 15.02 -6.92 -16.48
C ARG A 540 15.43 -8.31 -16.94
N ARG A 541 16.30 -8.40 -17.96
CA ARG A 541 16.76 -9.67 -18.54
C ARG A 541 17.78 -10.40 -17.68
N ASP A 542 18.68 -9.67 -17.02
CA ASP A 542 19.70 -10.27 -16.16
C ASP A 542 19.20 -10.61 -14.73
N GLY A 543 17.94 -10.25 -14.41
CA GLY A 543 17.31 -10.54 -13.14
C GLY A 543 17.56 -9.51 -12.03
N SER A 544 18.31 -8.44 -12.30
CA SER A 544 18.55 -7.35 -11.33
C SER A 544 17.26 -6.61 -10.95
N LEU A 545 16.29 -6.55 -11.87
CA LEU A 545 14.95 -5.97 -11.67
C LEU A 545 13.87 -7.04 -11.92
N PRO A 546 13.71 -8.02 -11.03
CA PRO A 546 12.82 -9.17 -11.24
C PRO A 546 11.34 -8.75 -11.31
N GLU A 547 10.46 -9.58 -11.86
CA GLU A 547 9.03 -9.24 -11.91
C GLU A 547 8.38 -9.20 -10.51
N TYR A 548 8.84 -10.04 -9.58
CA TYR A 548 8.32 -10.15 -8.22
C TYR A 548 9.48 -10.04 -7.20
N PRO A 549 9.99 -8.82 -6.93
CA PRO A 549 11.19 -8.64 -6.09
C PRO A 549 11.01 -9.09 -4.64
N LEU A 550 9.77 -9.08 -4.14
CA LEU A 550 9.44 -9.51 -2.77
C LEU A 550 8.80 -10.93 -2.75
N GLY A 551 9.04 -11.71 -3.80
CA GLY A 551 8.50 -13.05 -4.01
C GLY A 551 7.08 -13.06 -4.62
N SER A 552 6.61 -14.26 -4.97
CA SER A 552 5.34 -14.48 -5.68
C SER A 552 4.44 -15.47 -4.97
N ASP A 553 3.12 -15.27 -5.09
CA ASP A 553 2.07 -16.19 -4.61
C ASP A 553 1.60 -17.17 -5.70
N PHE A 554 2.13 -17.05 -6.92
CA PHE A 554 1.76 -17.85 -8.10
C PHE A 554 2.77 -18.97 -8.35
N THR A 555 2.29 -20.09 -8.88
CA THR A 555 3.16 -21.15 -9.40
C THR A 555 3.77 -20.76 -10.75
N GLU A 556 4.80 -21.47 -11.21
CA GLU A 556 5.38 -21.24 -12.54
C GLU A 556 4.35 -21.35 -13.68
N ILE A 557 3.44 -22.32 -13.58
CA ILE A 557 2.31 -22.50 -14.50
C ILE A 557 1.37 -21.29 -14.43
N GLU A 558 1.06 -20.80 -13.24
CA GLU A 558 0.21 -19.61 -13.06
C GLU A 558 0.88 -18.33 -13.61
N HIS A 559 2.21 -18.19 -13.51
CA HIS A 559 2.94 -17.10 -14.16
C HIS A 559 2.86 -17.17 -15.70
N ARG A 560 2.97 -18.37 -16.29
CA ARG A 560 2.79 -18.54 -17.74
C ARG A 560 1.35 -18.20 -18.16
N LEU A 561 0.36 -18.62 -17.37
CA LEU A 561 -1.05 -18.29 -17.58
C LEU A 561 -1.31 -16.78 -17.47
N LEU A 562 -0.78 -16.09 -16.46
CA LEU A 562 -0.95 -14.65 -16.27
C LEU A 562 -0.46 -13.85 -17.49
N ARG A 563 0.71 -14.21 -18.04
CA ARG A 563 1.25 -13.59 -19.26
C ARG A 563 0.33 -13.82 -20.45
N ALA A 564 -0.10 -15.06 -20.68
CA ALA A 564 -1.01 -15.41 -21.78
C ALA A 564 -2.37 -14.71 -21.64
N LEU A 565 -2.97 -14.69 -20.45
CA LEU A 565 -4.26 -14.05 -20.20
C LEU A 565 -4.18 -12.52 -20.32
N SER A 566 -3.08 -11.90 -19.89
CA SER A 566 -2.84 -10.47 -20.06
C SER A 566 -2.71 -10.12 -21.54
N TRP A 567 -1.95 -10.90 -22.30
CA TRP A 567 -1.84 -10.75 -23.75
C TRP A 567 -3.20 -10.89 -24.42
N LEU A 568 -3.98 -11.91 -24.05
CA LEU A 568 -5.30 -12.16 -24.62
C LEU A 568 -6.25 -10.99 -24.32
N LYS A 569 -6.22 -10.44 -23.11
CA LYS A 569 -7.01 -9.27 -22.72
C LYS A 569 -6.70 -8.06 -23.63
N CYS A 570 -5.42 -7.79 -23.89
CA CYS A 570 -5.00 -6.74 -24.81
C CYS A 570 -5.43 -7.03 -26.27
N ALA A 571 -5.16 -8.24 -26.76
CA ALA A 571 -5.47 -8.64 -28.14
C ALA A 571 -6.98 -8.64 -28.44
N THR A 572 -7.82 -8.83 -27.42
CA THR A 572 -9.29 -8.90 -27.54
C THR A 572 -10.00 -7.63 -27.06
N ALA A 573 -9.28 -6.55 -26.77
CA ALA A 573 -9.82 -5.32 -26.20
C ALA A 573 -10.86 -4.62 -27.11
N GLY A 574 -10.76 -4.77 -28.43
CA GLY A 574 -11.70 -4.23 -29.41
C GLY A 574 -12.43 -5.31 -30.21
N THR A 575 -13.60 -4.98 -30.77
CA THR A 575 -14.44 -5.93 -31.54
C THR A 575 -13.68 -6.58 -32.71
N GLY A 576 -12.92 -5.79 -33.47
CA GLY A 576 -12.09 -6.30 -34.57
C GLY A 576 -10.94 -7.18 -34.09
N GLY A 577 -10.23 -6.76 -33.03
CA GLY A 577 -9.15 -7.55 -32.41
C GLY A 577 -9.66 -8.87 -31.84
N LYS A 578 -10.84 -8.87 -31.22
CA LYS A 578 -11.52 -10.06 -30.71
C LYS A 578 -11.82 -11.07 -31.83
N ILE A 579 -12.45 -10.63 -32.92
CA ILE A 579 -12.77 -11.50 -34.06
C ILE A 579 -11.47 -12.06 -34.68
N ALA A 580 -10.49 -11.18 -34.95
CA ALA A 580 -9.21 -11.59 -35.52
C ALA A 580 -8.47 -12.61 -34.65
N THR A 581 -8.43 -12.38 -33.34
CA THR A 581 -7.77 -13.27 -32.37
C THR A 581 -8.47 -14.63 -32.31
N VAL A 582 -9.82 -14.65 -32.28
CA VAL A 582 -10.60 -15.90 -32.33
C VAL A 582 -10.33 -16.67 -33.62
N CYS A 583 -10.40 -16.02 -34.79
CA CYS A 583 -10.13 -16.68 -36.07
C CYS A 583 -8.72 -17.25 -36.15
N ARG A 584 -7.69 -16.48 -35.73
CA ARG A 584 -6.30 -16.94 -35.70
C ARG A 584 -6.11 -18.11 -34.73
N ALA A 585 -6.70 -18.04 -33.54
CA ALA A 585 -6.65 -19.13 -32.57
C ALA A 585 -7.33 -20.42 -33.08
N LEU A 586 -8.42 -20.30 -33.85
CA LEU A 586 -9.07 -21.45 -34.48
C LEU A 586 -8.24 -22.08 -35.59
N LEU A 587 -7.42 -21.29 -36.30
CA LEU A 587 -6.56 -21.72 -37.39
C LEU A 587 -5.15 -22.18 -36.96
N ALA A 588 -4.71 -21.80 -35.76
CA ALA A 588 -3.41 -22.20 -35.23
C ALA A 588 -3.33 -23.73 -35.06
N ARG A 589 -2.29 -24.35 -35.64
CA ARG A 589 -2.06 -25.81 -35.62
C ARG A 589 -0.74 -26.24 -34.98
N LYS A 590 -0.12 -25.38 -34.16
CA LYS A 590 1.16 -25.69 -33.52
C LYS A 590 0.94 -26.72 -32.39
N ALA A 591 1.84 -27.70 -32.33
CA ALA A 591 1.84 -28.72 -31.28
C ALA A 591 2.07 -28.09 -29.90
N LEU A 592 1.39 -28.61 -28.89
CA LEU A 592 1.53 -28.19 -27.50
C LEU A 592 2.79 -28.80 -26.90
N ASP A 593 3.55 -27.99 -26.16
CA ASP A 593 4.61 -28.53 -25.29
C ASP A 593 4.01 -29.05 -23.97
N ALA A 594 4.82 -29.73 -23.15
CA ALA A 594 4.35 -30.29 -21.87
C ALA A 594 3.85 -29.22 -20.89
N ASN A 595 4.42 -28.02 -20.92
CA ASN A 595 4.04 -26.91 -20.06
C ASN A 595 2.74 -26.24 -20.53
N ASP A 596 2.47 -26.20 -21.84
CA ASP A 596 1.18 -25.79 -22.40
C ASP A 596 0.07 -26.74 -21.96
N VAL A 597 0.34 -28.06 -22.00
CA VAL A 597 -0.60 -29.07 -21.50
C VAL A 597 -0.88 -28.86 -20.02
N ALA A 598 0.15 -28.62 -19.20
CA ALA A 598 -0.02 -28.31 -17.77
C ALA A 598 -0.83 -27.01 -17.54
N CYS A 599 -0.66 -25.99 -18.39
CA CYS A 599 -1.49 -24.77 -18.36
C CYS A 599 -2.96 -25.07 -18.65
N LEU A 600 -3.24 -25.88 -19.68
CA LEU A 600 -4.62 -26.29 -20.01
C LEU A 600 -5.24 -27.13 -18.89
N GLN A 601 -4.49 -28.05 -18.28
CA GLN A 601 -4.94 -28.82 -17.12
C GLN A 601 -5.27 -27.92 -15.93
N ARG A 602 -4.38 -26.97 -15.59
CA ARG A 602 -4.61 -25.98 -14.52
C ARG A 602 -5.87 -25.13 -14.76
N MET A 603 -6.24 -24.92 -16.02
CA MET A 603 -7.44 -24.18 -16.42
C MET A 603 -8.67 -25.08 -16.67
N ALA A 604 -8.54 -26.40 -16.47
CA ALA A 604 -9.54 -27.43 -16.79
C ALA A 604 -10.05 -27.35 -18.24
N LEU A 605 -9.12 -27.24 -19.19
CA LEU A 605 -9.32 -27.09 -20.63
C LEU A 605 -8.55 -28.11 -21.48
N ASP A 606 -7.88 -29.08 -20.84
CA ASP A 606 -7.19 -30.21 -21.47
C ASP A 606 -8.16 -31.23 -22.09
N ALA A 607 -9.36 -31.38 -21.50
CA ALA A 607 -10.46 -32.19 -22.03
C ALA A 607 -11.77 -31.39 -22.13
N PRO A 608 -11.91 -30.48 -23.12
CA PRO A 608 -13.04 -29.56 -23.21
C PRO A 608 -14.37 -30.27 -23.52
N ARG A 609 -15.38 -30.06 -22.67
CA ARG A 609 -16.68 -30.77 -22.71
C ARG A 609 -17.76 -30.04 -23.52
N SER A 610 -17.64 -28.72 -23.69
CA SER A 610 -18.59 -27.89 -24.44
C SER A 610 -17.93 -27.19 -25.64
N LEU A 611 -18.74 -26.68 -26.58
CA LEU A 611 -18.24 -25.83 -27.66
C LEU A 611 -17.54 -24.57 -27.11
N GLY A 612 -18.08 -23.98 -26.04
CA GLY A 612 -17.48 -22.83 -25.37
C GLY A 612 -16.10 -23.15 -24.79
N ASP A 613 -15.94 -24.31 -24.15
CA ASP A 613 -14.66 -24.76 -23.61
C ASP A 613 -13.64 -25.02 -24.73
N ARG A 614 -14.07 -25.59 -25.86
CA ARG A 614 -13.19 -25.80 -27.03
C ARG A 614 -12.65 -24.47 -27.57
N VAL A 615 -13.49 -23.44 -27.65
CA VAL A 615 -13.07 -22.10 -28.06
C VAL A 615 -12.11 -21.48 -27.04
N GLN A 616 -12.41 -21.57 -25.74
CA GLN A 616 -11.54 -21.08 -24.68
C GLN A 616 -10.18 -21.78 -24.65
N ALA A 617 -10.16 -23.11 -24.83
CA ALA A 617 -8.94 -23.90 -24.92
C ALA A 617 -8.07 -23.44 -26.11
N ARG A 618 -8.66 -23.26 -27.30
CA ARG A 618 -7.90 -22.75 -28.46
C ARG A 618 -7.39 -21.34 -28.27
N LEU A 619 -8.18 -20.44 -27.68
CA LEU A 619 -7.76 -19.08 -27.37
C LEU A 619 -6.58 -19.07 -26.38
N LEU A 620 -6.66 -19.88 -25.33
CA LEU A 620 -5.59 -19.98 -24.34
C LEU A 620 -4.33 -20.57 -24.96
N THR A 621 -4.44 -21.66 -25.72
CA THR A 621 -3.31 -22.25 -26.47
C THR A 621 -2.65 -21.23 -27.37
N TYR A 622 -3.45 -20.48 -28.14
CA TYR A 622 -2.92 -19.46 -29.03
C TYR A 622 -2.18 -18.36 -28.24
N ALA A 623 -2.76 -17.89 -27.14
CA ALA A 623 -2.12 -16.89 -26.28
C ALA A 623 -0.79 -17.40 -25.68
N LEU A 624 -0.75 -18.62 -25.16
CA LEU A 624 0.46 -19.25 -24.62
C LEU A 624 1.58 -19.30 -25.67
N GLN A 625 1.24 -19.57 -26.93
CA GLN A 625 2.19 -19.59 -28.04
C GLN A 625 2.72 -18.20 -28.39
N GLN A 626 1.91 -17.15 -28.25
CA GLN A 626 2.34 -15.76 -28.49
C GLN A 626 3.20 -15.21 -27.36
N THR A 627 3.08 -15.78 -26.15
CA THR A 627 3.81 -15.34 -24.96
C THR A 627 4.92 -16.30 -24.52
N ALA A 628 5.28 -17.27 -25.36
CA ALA A 628 6.38 -18.18 -25.08
C ALA A 628 7.71 -17.38 -24.98
N PRO A 629 8.58 -17.67 -24.00
CA PRO A 629 9.91 -17.07 -23.94
C PRO A 629 10.64 -17.32 -25.26
N SER A 630 11.23 -16.27 -25.83
CA SER A 630 12.04 -16.34 -27.07
C SER A 630 13.39 -16.97 -26.82
#